data_AF-A0A9W7BSX5-F1
#
_entry.id   AF-A0A9W7BSX5-F1
#
_cell.length_a   1.000
_cell.length_b   1.000
_cell.length_c   1.000
_cell.angle_alpha   90.00
_cell.angle_beta   90.00
_cell.angle_gamma   90.00
#
_symmetry.space_group_name_H-M   'P 1'
#
loop_
_entity.id
_entity.type
_entity.pdbx_description
1 polymer ?
#
loop_
_entity_poly.entity_id
_entity_poly.type
_entity_poly.pdbx_seq_one_letter_code
_entity_poly.pdbx_strand_id
1 'polypeptide(L)'
;MSGTFAPASGSAACTSCPPGTSSEESDDGACLACPKGKFSAKSDSCEVCPPGSFANGVGNAVCSPCPPNQFPKDDQTGCEVVTGYYNDGSEGQSVAVPVGVRRDVPGMTLNALDLEEGYWRTTSNSTEILRCISKKHCLGGANITIMCADGYTGPLCAVCESGYAVMGSGELLTCEQCTGTSIVKIIAWLIFVLVILAAAVLVSFLTSSKDRQQSIRSRSDSFAKALEKITKYTPVVKIILSYFQVTGTLGLVYGIRFPTIFSIITNIISGLFSLNLFVVMPLGCTMPAGHYASLLLYTIVPIVLTVILLGIRYALPEEYKNIRTKLFEVFLAMTFVILPGVSVKIFSTFACQKFDGDYGSYLKVD
;
A
#
# COMPACT_ATOMS: atom_id res chain seq x y z
N MET A 1 -52.36 -2.85 -46.03
CA MET A 1 -51.13 -2.87 -46.83
C MET A 1 -50.05 -2.33 -45.93
N SER A 2 -49.29 -3.22 -45.27
CA SER A 2 -48.14 -2.81 -44.45
C SER A 2 -47.03 -2.33 -45.38
N GLY A 3 -46.27 -1.33 -44.94
CA GLY A 3 -45.11 -0.78 -45.63
C GLY A 3 -45.37 0.18 -46.77
N THR A 4 -46.62 0.65 -46.94
CA THR A 4 -46.98 1.64 -47.97
C THR A 4 -47.82 2.78 -47.41
N PHE A 5 -47.60 3.99 -47.89
CA PHE A 5 -48.34 5.21 -47.52
C PHE A 5 -48.95 5.91 -48.74
N ALA A 6 -50.00 6.71 -48.53
CA ALA A 6 -50.60 7.55 -49.57
C ALA A 6 -49.98 8.97 -49.50
N PRO A 7 -49.24 9.43 -50.52
CA PRO A 7 -48.53 10.71 -50.45
C PRO A 7 -49.46 11.94 -50.52
N ALA A 8 -50.71 11.78 -50.98
CA ALA A 8 -51.73 12.83 -51.03
C ALA A 8 -53.15 12.25 -50.84
N SER A 9 -54.05 13.05 -50.26
CA SER A 9 -55.46 12.68 -50.07
C SER A 9 -56.12 12.37 -51.42
N GLY A 10 -56.65 11.15 -51.57
CA GLY A 10 -57.27 10.68 -52.82
C GLY A 10 -56.33 9.98 -53.81
N SER A 11 -55.07 9.69 -53.42
CA SER A 11 -54.16 8.87 -54.25
C SER A 11 -54.73 7.47 -54.50
N ALA A 12 -54.77 7.04 -55.76
CA ALA A 12 -55.19 5.69 -56.17
C ALA A 12 -54.07 4.65 -56.01
N ALA A 13 -52.83 5.08 -55.75
CA ALA A 13 -51.66 4.23 -55.60
C ALA A 13 -50.94 4.49 -54.27
N CYS A 14 -50.62 3.43 -53.54
CA CYS A 14 -49.82 3.47 -52.33
C CYS A 14 -48.32 3.42 -52.71
N THR A 15 -47.51 4.29 -52.10
CA THR A 15 -46.05 4.32 -52.29
C THR A 15 -45.38 3.59 -51.14
N SER A 16 -44.35 2.79 -51.39
CA SER A 16 -43.60 2.14 -50.30
C SER A 16 -42.91 3.18 -49.42
N CYS A 17 -42.93 2.96 -48.10
CA CYS A 17 -42.16 3.77 -47.18
C CYS A 17 -40.65 3.70 -47.53
N PRO A 18 -39.86 4.77 -47.32
CA PRO A 18 -38.42 4.71 -47.52
C PRO A 18 -37.73 3.82 -46.47
N PRO A 19 -36.56 3.21 -46.78
CA PRO A 19 -35.80 2.44 -45.80
C PRO A 19 -35.54 3.23 -44.51
N GLY A 20 -35.59 2.53 -43.39
CA GLY A 20 -35.51 3.12 -42.06
C GLY A 20 -36.85 3.65 -41.52
N THR A 21 -37.92 3.60 -42.30
CA THR A 21 -39.27 3.99 -41.85
C THR A 21 -40.28 2.86 -42.04
N SER A 22 -41.35 2.85 -41.26
CA SER A 22 -42.45 1.90 -41.40
C SER A 22 -43.80 2.61 -41.28
N SER A 23 -44.82 2.06 -41.93
CA SER A 23 -46.19 2.54 -41.79
C SER A 23 -46.92 1.94 -40.58
N GLU A 24 -46.39 0.85 -40.01
CA GLU A 24 -46.97 0.15 -38.84
C GLU A 24 -46.74 0.88 -37.52
N GLU A 25 -45.69 1.69 -37.43
CA GLU A 25 -45.45 2.51 -36.24
C GLU A 25 -46.40 3.73 -36.16
N SER A 26 -47.24 3.95 -37.18
CA SER A 26 -48.20 5.06 -37.27
C SER A 26 -49.64 4.57 -37.35
N ASP A 27 -50.55 5.20 -36.61
CA ASP A 27 -51.99 4.91 -36.70
C ASP A 27 -52.64 5.50 -37.98
N ASP A 28 -52.04 6.55 -38.56
CA ASP A 28 -52.55 7.25 -39.75
C ASP A 28 -51.99 6.72 -41.08
N GLY A 29 -51.14 5.68 -41.05
CA GLY A 29 -50.48 5.11 -42.23
C GLY A 29 -49.34 5.98 -42.81
N ALA A 30 -48.84 6.94 -42.03
CA ALA A 30 -47.65 7.73 -42.36
C ALA A 30 -46.36 6.93 -42.10
N CYS A 31 -45.31 7.16 -42.89
CA CYS A 31 -44.03 6.51 -42.63
C CYS A 31 -43.32 7.15 -41.44
N LEU A 32 -43.25 6.44 -40.32
CA LEU A 32 -42.50 6.87 -39.14
C LEU A 32 -41.14 6.20 -39.07
N ALA A 33 -40.15 6.95 -38.58
CA ALA A 33 -38.78 6.46 -38.43
C ALA A 33 -38.73 5.33 -37.41
N CYS A 34 -38.01 4.25 -37.73
CA CYS A 34 -37.84 3.14 -36.78
C CYS A 34 -37.15 3.64 -35.50
N PRO A 35 -37.62 3.23 -34.32
CA PRO A 35 -37.00 3.60 -33.06
C PRO A 35 -35.60 2.98 -32.95
N LYS A 36 -34.81 3.49 -31.98
CA LYS A 36 -33.48 2.95 -31.69
C LYS A 36 -33.55 1.45 -31.38
N GLY A 37 -32.51 0.71 -31.75
CA GLY A 37 -32.47 -0.75 -31.61
C GLY A 37 -33.24 -1.51 -32.69
N LYS A 38 -33.94 -0.81 -33.59
CA LYS A 38 -34.64 -1.40 -34.73
C LYS A 38 -34.18 -0.81 -36.06
N PHE A 39 -34.39 -1.57 -37.12
CA PHE A 39 -34.13 -1.15 -38.49
C PHE A 39 -35.26 -1.57 -39.43
N SER A 40 -35.31 -0.98 -40.63
CA SER A 40 -36.19 -1.47 -41.69
C SER A 40 -35.54 -1.35 -43.07
N ALA A 41 -35.27 -2.49 -43.70
CA ALA A 41 -34.64 -2.53 -45.02
C ALA A 41 -35.65 -2.39 -46.18
N LYS A 42 -36.89 -2.86 -45.98
CA LYS A 42 -37.97 -2.89 -46.99
C LYS A 42 -39.26 -2.21 -46.55
N SER A 43 -39.24 -1.54 -45.40
CA SER A 43 -40.27 -0.63 -44.92
C SER A 43 -41.59 -1.26 -44.49
N ASP A 44 -41.67 -2.60 -44.50
CA ASP A 44 -42.84 -3.38 -44.07
C ASP A 44 -43.10 -3.25 -42.56
N SER A 45 -42.06 -3.39 -41.75
CA SER A 45 -42.09 -3.24 -40.30
C SER A 45 -40.70 -2.83 -39.77
N CYS A 46 -40.65 -2.35 -38.52
CA CYS A 46 -39.38 -2.12 -37.83
C CYS A 46 -38.95 -3.39 -37.11
N GLU A 47 -37.89 -4.02 -37.60
CA GLU A 47 -37.33 -5.25 -37.06
C GLU A 47 -36.22 -4.94 -36.04
N VAL A 48 -36.13 -5.77 -35.01
CA VAL A 48 -35.05 -5.73 -34.03
C VAL A 48 -33.74 -6.12 -34.72
N CYS A 49 -32.63 -5.46 -34.41
CA CYS A 49 -31.33 -5.81 -34.99
C CYS A 49 -30.94 -7.27 -34.73
N PRO A 50 -30.29 -7.94 -35.70
CA PRO A 50 -29.80 -9.29 -35.50
C PRO A 50 -28.70 -9.34 -34.44
N PRO A 51 -28.49 -10.50 -33.77
CA PRO A 51 -27.45 -10.67 -32.76
C PRO A 51 -26.07 -10.24 -33.27
N GLY A 52 -25.32 -9.52 -32.43
CA GLY A 52 -24.02 -8.96 -32.80
C GLY A 52 -24.07 -7.62 -33.53
N SER A 53 -25.25 -7.01 -33.70
CA SER A 53 -25.42 -5.71 -34.35
C SER A 53 -26.38 -4.80 -33.58
N PHE A 54 -26.27 -3.49 -33.82
CA PHE A 54 -27.00 -2.45 -33.11
C PHE A 54 -27.49 -1.37 -34.09
N ALA A 55 -28.53 -0.63 -33.70
CA ALA A 55 -29.05 0.52 -34.44
C ALA A 55 -29.09 1.73 -33.51
N ASN A 56 -28.06 2.58 -33.61
CA ASN A 56 -28.01 3.83 -32.87
C ASN A 56 -28.80 4.90 -33.63
N GLY A 57 -29.70 5.61 -32.95
CA GLY A 57 -30.55 6.64 -33.57
C GLY A 57 -31.88 6.12 -34.13
N VAL A 58 -32.68 7.03 -34.68
CA VAL A 58 -33.97 6.71 -35.29
C VAL A 58 -33.82 6.68 -36.81
N GLY A 59 -34.65 5.90 -37.49
CA GLY A 59 -34.65 5.87 -38.95
C GLY A 59 -33.60 4.94 -39.57
N ASN A 60 -33.11 3.95 -38.84
CA ASN A 60 -32.02 3.09 -39.31
C ASN A 60 -32.50 2.14 -40.42
N ALA A 61 -31.89 2.24 -41.61
CA ALA A 61 -32.16 1.32 -42.72
C ALA A 61 -31.43 -0.03 -42.57
N VAL A 62 -30.32 -0.05 -41.84
CA VAL A 62 -29.44 -1.22 -41.62
C VAL A 62 -28.83 -1.12 -40.22
N CYS A 63 -28.61 -2.26 -39.56
CA CYS A 63 -27.89 -2.32 -38.29
C CYS A 63 -26.37 -2.32 -38.49
N SER A 64 -25.65 -1.63 -37.62
CA SER A 64 -24.19 -1.63 -37.60
C SER A 64 -23.67 -2.82 -36.79
N PRO A 65 -22.65 -3.56 -37.25
CA PRO A 65 -22.06 -4.64 -36.46
C PRO A 65 -21.32 -4.08 -35.24
N CYS A 66 -21.32 -4.84 -34.14
CA CYS A 66 -20.50 -4.49 -32.98
C CYS A 66 -19.01 -4.69 -33.28
N PRO A 67 -18.14 -3.80 -32.79
CA PRO A 67 -16.69 -3.98 -32.87
C PRO A 67 -16.23 -5.28 -32.20
N PRO A 68 -15.01 -5.78 -32.51
CA PRO A 68 -14.45 -6.95 -31.85
C PRO A 68 -14.48 -6.85 -30.31
N ASN A 69 -14.77 -7.97 -29.65
CA ASN A 69 -14.89 -8.08 -28.19
C ASN A 69 -15.99 -7.17 -27.60
N GLN A 70 -17.06 -6.92 -28.35
CA GLN A 70 -18.26 -6.23 -27.88
C GLN A 70 -19.52 -6.98 -28.33
N PHE A 71 -20.58 -6.91 -27.54
CA PHE A 71 -21.92 -7.40 -27.89
C PHE A 71 -22.95 -6.27 -27.83
N PRO A 72 -24.06 -6.37 -28.59
CA PRO A 72 -25.12 -5.39 -28.47
C PRO A 72 -25.72 -5.41 -27.06
N LYS A 73 -26.04 -4.23 -26.55
CA LYS A 73 -26.80 -4.04 -25.31
C LYS A 73 -28.19 -4.68 -25.43
N ASP A 74 -28.86 -4.88 -24.31
CA ASP A 74 -30.23 -5.44 -24.26
C ASP A 74 -31.24 -4.63 -25.10
N ASP A 75 -31.05 -3.31 -25.19
CA ASP A 75 -31.87 -2.41 -26.00
C ASP A 75 -31.41 -2.28 -27.47
N GLN A 76 -30.31 -2.94 -27.83
CA GLN A 76 -29.65 -2.91 -29.13
C GLN A 76 -29.34 -1.50 -29.67
N THR A 77 -29.24 -0.50 -28.79
CA THR A 77 -28.95 0.87 -29.18
C THR A 77 -27.46 1.16 -29.29
N GLY A 78 -26.62 0.23 -28.81
CA GLY A 78 -25.17 0.31 -28.86
C GLY A 78 -24.52 -1.02 -28.49
N CYS A 79 -23.19 -1.01 -28.42
CA CYS A 79 -22.40 -2.16 -28.01
C CYS A 79 -21.82 -1.97 -26.60
N GLU A 80 -21.63 -3.08 -25.91
CA GLU A 80 -21.02 -3.21 -24.60
C GLU A 80 -19.84 -4.17 -24.69
N VAL A 81 -18.75 -3.85 -23.98
CA VAL A 81 -17.54 -4.67 -23.98
C VAL A 81 -17.78 -6.00 -23.26
N VAL A 82 -17.25 -7.08 -23.81
CA VAL A 82 -17.32 -8.41 -23.19
C VAL A 82 -16.47 -8.51 -21.92
N THR A 83 -16.80 -9.50 -21.10
CA THR A 83 -15.99 -9.90 -19.95
C THR A 83 -14.52 -10.18 -20.36
N GLY A 84 -13.59 -9.73 -19.54
CA GLY A 84 -12.15 -9.84 -19.79
C GLY A 84 -11.56 -8.77 -20.71
N TYR A 85 -12.36 -7.82 -21.21
CA TYR A 85 -11.90 -6.67 -22.00
C TYR A 85 -12.45 -5.36 -21.43
N TYR A 86 -11.80 -4.24 -21.77
CA TYR A 86 -12.26 -2.89 -21.46
C TYR A 86 -12.03 -1.94 -22.64
N ASN A 87 -12.78 -0.84 -22.69
CA ASN A 87 -12.59 0.21 -23.69
C ASN A 87 -11.59 1.26 -23.15
N ASP A 88 -10.47 1.45 -23.84
CA ASP A 88 -9.42 2.41 -23.46
C ASP A 88 -9.65 3.84 -24.01
N GLY A 89 -10.74 4.05 -24.74
CA GLY A 89 -11.05 5.30 -25.42
C GLY A 89 -10.48 5.37 -26.84
N SER A 90 -9.75 4.36 -27.31
CA SER A 90 -9.39 4.23 -28.72
C SER A 90 -10.62 3.88 -29.56
N GLU A 91 -10.74 4.46 -30.75
CA GLU A 91 -11.89 4.22 -31.63
C GLU A 91 -11.94 2.75 -32.06
N GLY A 92 -12.91 2.01 -31.49
CA GLY A 92 -13.31 0.68 -31.97
C GLY A 92 -12.44 -0.50 -31.52
N GLN A 93 -11.46 -0.32 -30.64
CA GLN A 93 -10.67 -1.42 -30.08
C GLN A 93 -10.89 -1.58 -28.57
N SER A 94 -11.25 -2.80 -28.17
CA SER A 94 -11.28 -3.21 -26.77
C SER A 94 -9.97 -3.89 -26.40
N VAL A 95 -9.38 -3.51 -25.27
CA VAL A 95 -8.10 -4.02 -24.78
C VAL A 95 -8.35 -5.09 -23.72
N ALA A 96 -7.50 -6.12 -23.68
CA ALA A 96 -7.59 -7.16 -22.66
C ALA A 96 -7.34 -6.58 -21.27
N VAL A 97 -8.15 -7.02 -20.31
CA VAL A 97 -8.08 -6.55 -18.93
C VAL A 97 -6.74 -6.97 -18.28
N PRO A 98 -5.97 -6.03 -17.69
CA PRO A 98 -4.69 -6.34 -17.06
C PRO A 98 -4.87 -7.13 -15.77
N VAL A 99 -3.76 -7.65 -15.22
CA VAL A 99 -3.76 -8.39 -13.96
C VAL A 99 -4.20 -7.48 -12.81
N GLY A 100 -5.12 -7.95 -11.97
CA GLY A 100 -5.61 -7.20 -10.81
C GLY A 100 -6.90 -6.41 -11.04
N VAL A 101 -7.51 -6.58 -12.22
CA VAL A 101 -8.83 -6.05 -12.55
C VAL A 101 -9.77 -7.25 -12.72
N ARG A 102 -11.00 -7.10 -12.22
CA ARG A 102 -12.04 -8.13 -12.31
C ARG A 102 -12.36 -8.46 -13.76
N ARG A 103 -12.42 -9.75 -14.10
CA ARG A 103 -12.68 -10.21 -15.48
C ARG A 103 -14.15 -10.52 -15.75
N ASP A 104 -14.96 -10.64 -14.71
CA ASP A 104 -16.37 -11.01 -14.74
C ASP A 104 -17.32 -9.83 -14.98
N VAL A 105 -16.79 -8.60 -15.01
CA VAL A 105 -17.59 -7.37 -15.19
C VAL A 105 -17.63 -7.00 -16.68
N PRO A 106 -18.81 -6.97 -17.32
CA PRO A 106 -18.95 -6.46 -18.68
C PRO A 106 -18.95 -4.91 -18.71
N GLY A 107 -18.77 -4.34 -19.90
CA GLY A 107 -18.95 -2.89 -20.11
C GLY A 107 -17.89 -2.00 -19.46
N MET A 108 -16.76 -2.56 -19.03
CA MET A 108 -15.69 -1.78 -18.41
C MET A 108 -15.08 -0.77 -19.39
N THR A 109 -14.74 0.40 -18.85
CA THR A 109 -14.00 1.47 -19.53
C THR A 109 -12.75 1.79 -18.74
N LEU A 110 -11.74 2.40 -19.36
CA LEU A 110 -10.51 2.82 -18.67
C LEU A 110 -10.82 3.61 -17.39
N ASN A 111 -11.75 4.58 -17.48
CA ASN A 111 -12.13 5.43 -16.36
C ASN A 111 -12.80 4.65 -15.22
N ALA A 112 -13.50 3.56 -15.55
CA ALA A 112 -14.26 2.75 -14.61
C ALA A 112 -13.77 1.29 -14.58
N LEU A 113 -12.44 1.08 -14.55
CA LEU A 113 -11.85 -0.24 -14.34
C LEU A 113 -12.10 -0.73 -12.92
N ASP A 114 -12.68 -1.91 -12.81
CA ASP A 114 -13.08 -2.51 -11.54
C ASP A 114 -11.96 -3.36 -10.94
N LEU A 115 -11.19 -2.80 -10.00
CA LEU A 115 -10.03 -3.47 -9.44
C LEU A 115 -10.40 -4.59 -8.47
N GLU A 116 -9.61 -5.65 -8.45
CA GLU A 116 -9.66 -6.68 -7.41
C GLU A 116 -9.07 -6.15 -6.08
N GLU A 117 -9.51 -6.75 -4.96
CA GLU A 117 -8.94 -6.46 -3.64
C GLU A 117 -7.41 -6.71 -3.63
N GLY A 118 -6.65 -5.75 -3.12
CA GLY A 118 -5.19 -5.76 -3.08
C GLY A 118 -4.51 -5.12 -4.28
N TYR A 119 -5.28 -4.54 -5.21
CA TYR A 119 -4.75 -3.75 -6.32
C TYR A 119 -5.16 -2.29 -6.23
N TRP A 120 -4.32 -1.42 -6.79
CA TRP A 120 -4.45 0.02 -6.75
C TRP A 120 -3.96 0.61 -8.07
N ARG A 121 -4.53 1.76 -8.44
CA ARG A 121 -4.12 2.53 -9.60
C ARG A 121 -4.05 4.00 -9.26
N THR A 122 -3.24 4.71 -10.02
CA THR A 122 -2.84 6.08 -9.75
C THR A 122 -3.96 7.08 -10.05
N THR A 123 -4.63 6.91 -11.18
CA THR A 123 -5.77 7.72 -11.60
C THR A 123 -6.81 6.87 -12.31
N SER A 124 -7.99 7.44 -12.59
CA SER A 124 -9.01 6.76 -13.41
C SER A 124 -8.51 6.43 -14.82
N ASN A 125 -7.51 7.15 -15.33
CA ASN A 125 -7.02 6.98 -16.71
C ASN A 125 -5.71 6.18 -16.78
N SER A 126 -5.20 5.74 -15.63
CA SER A 126 -3.98 4.95 -15.54
C SER A 126 -4.23 3.51 -15.99
N THR A 127 -3.35 3.03 -16.86
CA THR A 127 -3.30 1.62 -17.30
C THR A 127 -2.38 0.77 -16.43
N GLU A 128 -1.55 1.41 -15.59
CA GLU A 128 -0.64 0.72 -14.68
C GLU A 128 -1.39 0.29 -13.41
N ILE A 129 -1.69 -1.00 -13.32
CA ILE A 129 -2.32 -1.59 -12.15
C ILE A 129 -1.25 -2.16 -11.22
N LEU A 130 -1.15 -1.59 -10.03
CA LEU A 130 -0.12 -1.92 -9.05
C LEU A 130 -0.70 -2.77 -7.91
N ARG A 131 0.11 -3.68 -7.38
CA ARG A 131 -0.24 -4.49 -6.20
C ARG A 131 0.08 -3.72 -4.93
N CYS A 132 -0.88 -3.65 -4.02
CA CYS A 132 -0.69 -3.03 -2.73
C CYS A 132 0.24 -3.84 -1.84
N ILE A 133 0.82 -3.16 -0.83
CA ILE A 133 1.74 -3.76 0.13
C ILE A 133 1.06 -4.91 0.87
N SER A 134 -0.18 -4.70 1.29
CA SER A 134 -1.04 -5.73 1.86
C SER A 134 -2.34 -5.77 1.08
N LYS A 135 -2.88 -6.98 0.90
CA LYS A 135 -4.15 -7.17 0.19
C LYS A 135 -5.28 -6.36 0.83
N LYS A 136 -5.29 -6.29 2.17
CA LYS A 136 -6.36 -5.64 2.94
C LYS A 136 -6.33 -4.11 2.92
N HIS A 137 -5.23 -3.49 2.51
CA HIS A 137 -5.14 -2.02 2.50
C HIS A 137 -5.89 -1.43 1.32
N CYS A 138 -5.98 -2.17 0.22
CA CYS A 138 -6.66 -1.75 -0.99
C CYS A 138 -7.92 -2.57 -1.17
N LEU A 139 -9.06 -1.90 -1.00
CA LEU A 139 -10.37 -2.50 -1.18
C LEU A 139 -10.64 -2.84 -2.65
N GLY A 140 -9.97 -2.15 -3.57
CA GLY A 140 -10.18 -2.27 -5.01
C GLY A 140 -11.43 -1.50 -5.46
N GLY A 141 -12.11 -2.00 -6.48
CA GLY A 141 -13.32 -1.40 -7.05
C GLY A 141 -13.05 -0.40 -8.17
N ALA A 142 -14.15 0.10 -8.75
CA ALA A 142 -14.11 1.08 -9.86
C ALA A 142 -13.87 2.53 -9.43
N ASN A 143 -14.25 2.88 -8.20
CA ASN A 143 -14.16 4.24 -7.69
C ASN A 143 -12.80 4.50 -7.02
N ILE A 144 -12.01 5.40 -7.61
CA ILE A 144 -10.68 5.75 -7.10
C ILE A 144 -10.69 6.43 -5.74
N THR A 145 -11.78 7.10 -5.34
CA THR A 145 -11.83 7.85 -4.07
C THR A 145 -11.96 6.96 -2.85
N ILE A 146 -12.44 5.72 -3.01
CA ILE A 146 -12.69 4.77 -1.92
C ILE A 146 -11.86 3.49 -2.14
N MET A 147 -10.65 3.64 -2.68
CA MET A 147 -9.76 2.49 -2.92
C MET A 147 -9.03 2.00 -1.68
N CYS A 148 -8.83 2.87 -0.69
CA CYS A 148 -8.10 2.54 0.52
C CYS A 148 -9.05 2.17 1.67
N ALA A 149 -8.61 1.21 2.49
CA ALA A 149 -9.28 0.87 3.74
C ALA A 149 -9.17 2.03 4.75
N ASP A 150 -10.07 2.03 5.74
CA ASP A 150 -10.11 3.07 6.77
C ASP A 150 -8.77 3.23 7.51
N GLY A 151 -8.31 4.49 7.66
CA GLY A 151 -7.02 4.82 8.26
C GLY A 151 -5.81 4.71 7.32
N TYR A 152 -6.01 4.27 6.07
CA TYR A 152 -4.98 4.21 5.03
C TYR A 152 -5.28 5.22 3.92
N THR A 153 -4.24 5.85 3.39
CA THR A 153 -4.33 6.84 2.33
C THR A 153 -3.07 6.84 1.46
N GLY A 154 -3.03 7.72 0.46
CA GLY A 154 -1.87 7.93 -0.41
C GLY A 154 -1.59 6.78 -1.39
N PRO A 155 -0.42 6.79 -2.05
CA PRO A 155 -0.04 5.78 -3.04
C PRO A 155 -0.02 4.38 -2.44
N LEU A 156 -0.59 3.40 -3.15
CA LEU A 156 -0.71 2.00 -2.72
C LEU A 156 -1.39 1.80 -1.35
N CYS A 157 -2.13 2.81 -0.86
CA CYS A 157 -2.72 2.84 0.48
C CYS A 157 -1.69 2.53 1.58
N ALA A 158 -0.48 3.08 1.43
CA ALA A 158 0.65 2.82 2.31
C ALA A 158 0.86 3.90 3.38
N VAL A 159 0.19 5.05 3.25
CA VAL A 159 0.30 6.19 4.17
C VAL A 159 -0.80 6.08 5.21
N CYS A 160 -0.51 6.38 6.48
CA CYS A 160 -1.58 6.46 7.50
C CYS A 160 -2.29 7.81 7.45
N GLU A 161 -3.62 7.78 7.56
CA GLU A 161 -4.44 8.99 7.67
C GLU A 161 -4.15 9.75 8.97
N SER A 162 -4.52 11.04 9.02
CA SER A 162 -4.38 11.85 10.23
C SER A 162 -5.08 11.20 11.43
N GLY A 163 -4.36 11.09 12.56
CA GLY A 163 -4.86 10.40 13.75
C GLY A 163 -4.56 8.90 13.79
N TYR A 164 -3.87 8.37 12.79
CA TYR A 164 -3.30 7.03 12.78
C TYR A 164 -1.78 7.08 12.74
N ALA A 165 -1.13 6.04 13.25
CA ALA A 165 0.31 5.88 13.21
C ALA A 165 0.70 4.53 12.63
N VAL A 166 1.78 4.55 11.84
CA VAL A 166 2.36 3.36 11.22
C VAL A 166 2.93 2.43 12.29
N MET A 167 2.53 1.17 12.24
CA MET A 167 3.11 0.04 12.97
C MET A 167 3.62 -1.01 11.99
N GLY A 168 4.75 -1.64 12.31
CA GLY A 168 5.35 -2.66 11.47
C GLY A 168 5.96 -2.12 10.18
N SER A 169 6.24 -3.01 9.23
CA SER A 169 6.84 -2.67 7.94
C SER A 169 6.54 -3.75 6.89
N GLY A 170 6.52 -3.37 5.61
CA GLY A 170 6.19 -4.27 4.52
C GLY A 170 4.76 -4.78 4.62
N GLU A 171 4.51 -6.06 4.33
CA GLU A 171 3.15 -6.65 4.36
C GLU A 171 2.48 -6.63 5.75
N LEU A 172 3.26 -6.42 6.82
CA LEU A 172 2.78 -6.31 8.20
C LEU A 172 2.62 -4.83 8.63
N LEU A 173 2.73 -3.89 7.70
CA LEU A 173 2.42 -2.49 7.96
C LEU A 173 0.94 -2.37 8.33
N THR A 174 0.63 -1.71 9.43
CA THR A 174 -0.75 -1.40 9.83
C THR A 174 -0.84 0.00 10.39
N CYS A 175 -1.93 0.70 10.11
CA CYS A 175 -2.22 1.99 10.70
C CYS A 175 -3.04 1.81 11.98
N GLU A 176 -2.43 2.06 13.14
CA GLU A 176 -3.11 2.01 14.44
C GLU A 176 -3.62 3.40 14.82
N GLN A 177 -4.86 3.49 15.28
CA GLN A 177 -5.46 4.76 15.71
C GLN A 177 -4.79 5.28 16.98
N CYS A 178 -4.45 6.57 16.97
CA CYS A 178 -3.80 7.24 18.08
C CYS A 178 -4.77 7.46 19.25
N THR A 179 -4.77 6.54 20.21
CA THR A 179 -5.45 6.72 21.51
C THR A 179 -4.49 7.35 22.53
N GLY A 180 -5.00 8.15 23.47
CA GLY A 180 -4.18 8.83 24.51
C GLY A 180 -3.35 7.90 25.42
N THR A 181 -3.56 6.58 25.33
CA THR A 181 -2.79 5.55 26.05
C THR A 181 -1.36 5.40 25.52
N SER A 182 -1.07 5.89 24.31
CA SER A 182 0.27 5.79 23.69
C SER A 182 1.35 6.53 24.49
N ILE A 183 1.01 7.64 25.15
CA ILE A 183 1.96 8.40 26.00
C ILE A 183 2.37 7.59 27.24
N VAL A 184 1.44 6.82 27.81
CA VAL A 184 1.70 5.96 28.98
C VAL A 184 2.66 4.82 28.61
N LYS A 185 2.50 4.23 27.42
CA LYS A 185 3.43 3.21 26.89
C LYS A 185 4.86 3.77 26.74
N ILE A 186 4.99 5.01 26.26
CA ILE A 186 6.29 5.70 26.09
C ILE A 186 6.97 5.92 27.45
N ILE A 187 6.24 6.47 28.41
CA ILE A 187 6.77 6.76 29.76
C ILE A 187 7.18 5.46 30.46
N ALA A 188 6.36 4.41 30.37
CA ALA A 188 6.67 3.11 30.96
C ALA A 188 7.96 2.50 30.37
N TRP A 189 8.17 2.63 29.06
CA TRP A 189 9.38 2.13 28.40
C TRP A 189 10.63 2.94 28.77
N LEU A 190 10.53 4.28 28.82
CA LEU A 190 11.64 5.13 29.26
C LEU A 190 12.06 4.81 30.71
N ILE A 191 11.09 4.60 31.60
CA ILE A 191 11.34 4.17 32.98
C ILE A 191 12.02 2.80 33.00
N PHE A 192 11.55 1.85 32.19
CA PHE A 192 12.15 0.51 32.11
C PHE A 192 13.62 0.55 31.65
N VAL A 193 13.93 1.34 30.62
CA VAL A 193 15.30 1.52 30.13
C VAL A 193 16.18 2.20 31.19
N LEU A 194 15.66 3.23 31.87
CA LEU A 194 16.36 3.89 32.96
C LEU A 194 16.62 2.93 34.13
N VAL A 195 15.67 2.06 34.47
CA VAL A 195 15.83 1.04 35.52
C VAL A 195 16.88 0.01 35.12
N ILE A 196 16.91 -0.44 33.86
CA ILE A 196 17.95 -1.37 33.38
C ILE A 196 19.33 -0.72 33.41
N LEU A 197 19.45 0.52 32.94
CA LEU A 197 20.71 1.26 32.98
C LEU A 197 21.17 1.50 34.42
N ALA A 198 20.25 1.88 35.32
CA ALA A 198 20.54 2.03 36.74
C ALA A 198 20.95 0.71 37.39
N ALA A 199 20.29 -0.41 37.06
CA ALA A 199 20.67 -1.73 37.55
C ALA A 199 22.04 -2.17 37.01
N ALA A 200 22.35 -1.90 35.74
CA ALA A 200 23.66 -2.20 35.16
C ALA A 200 24.78 -1.37 35.81
N VAL A 201 24.52 -0.09 36.08
CA VAL A 201 25.44 0.80 36.80
C VAL A 201 25.59 0.34 38.26
N LEU A 202 24.51 -0.03 38.94
CA LEU A 202 24.52 -0.54 40.31
C LEU A 202 25.31 -1.86 40.40
N VAL A 203 25.09 -2.81 39.48
CA VAL A 203 25.86 -4.05 39.41
C VAL A 203 27.34 -3.76 39.12
N SER A 204 27.64 -2.78 38.25
CA SER A 204 29.01 -2.34 37.97
C SER A 204 29.67 -1.70 39.20
N PHE A 205 28.91 -0.96 40.00
CA PHE A 205 29.37 -0.34 41.25
C PHE A 205 29.61 -1.38 42.34
N LEU A 206 28.66 -2.32 42.53
CA LEU A 206 28.77 -3.44 43.46
C LEU A 206 29.91 -4.41 43.10
N THR A 207 30.26 -4.52 41.82
CA THR A 207 31.40 -5.32 41.35
C THR A 207 32.73 -4.55 41.36
N SER A 208 32.69 -3.20 41.37
CA SER A 208 33.88 -2.34 41.42
C SER A 208 34.35 -2.02 42.84
N SER A 209 33.51 -2.19 43.88
CA SER A 209 33.93 -2.01 45.27
C SER A 209 34.91 -3.13 45.68
N LYS A 210 36.20 -2.92 45.44
CA LYS A 210 37.29 -3.85 45.73
C LYS A 210 37.47 -4.16 47.23
N ASP A 211 36.97 -3.35 48.15
CA ASP A 211 37.17 -3.60 49.59
C ASP A 211 36.24 -4.65 50.22
N ARG A 212 35.31 -5.23 49.46
CA ARG A 212 34.43 -6.31 49.94
C ARG A 212 34.65 -7.63 49.20
N GLN A 213 35.84 -7.83 48.62
CA GLN A 213 36.12 -8.99 47.77
C GLN A 213 36.57 -10.24 48.54
N GLN A 214 36.93 -10.13 49.83
CA GLN A 214 37.51 -11.25 50.58
C GLN A 214 36.50 -12.10 51.35
N SER A 215 35.26 -11.64 51.58
CA SER A 215 34.22 -12.43 52.30
C SER A 215 33.12 -13.02 51.41
N ILE A 216 32.99 -12.63 50.13
CA ILE A 216 31.94 -13.10 49.19
C ILE A 216 32.55 -14.01 48.10
N ARG A 217 33.76 -14.55 48.32
CA ARG A 217 34.42 -15.40 47.32
C ARG A 217 33.74 -16.77 47.14
N SER A 218 32.87 -17.20 48.04
CA SER A 218 32.17 -18.50 47.95
C SER A 218 30.78 -18.45 47.29
N ARG A 219 30.18 -17.25 47.09
CA ARG A 219 28.83 -17.11 46.52
C ARG A 219 28.80 -16.51 45.10
N SER A 220 29.94 -15.99 44.63
CA SER A 220 30.12 -15.34 43.32
C SER A 220 30.75 -16.27 42.26
N ASP A 221 30.94 -17.55 42.55
CA ASP A 221 31.56 -18.48 41.60
C ASP A 221 30.56 -18.91 40.49
N SER A 222 29.26 -18.99 40.80
CA SER A 222 28.21 -19.33 39.83
C SER A 222 27.92 -18.19 38.85
N PHE A 223 27.97 -16.93 39.29
CA PHE A 223 27.68 -15.77 38.44
C PHE A 223 28.87 -15.44 37.53
N ALA A 224 30.11 -15.58 38.03
CA ALA A 224 31.32 -15.44 37.21
C ALA A 224 31.39 -16.52 36.11
N LYS A 225 31.08 -17.79 36.44
CA LYS A 225 31.00 -18.88 35.44
C LYS A 225 29.86 -18.69 34.43
N ALA A 226 28.73 -18.11 34.85
CA ALA A 226 27.65 -17.74 33.94
C ALA A 226 28.07 -16.62 32.98
N LEU A 227 28.76 -15.59 33.49
CA LEU A 227 29.27 -14.47 32.69
C LEU A 227 30.35 -14.93 31.69
N GLU A 228 31.23 -15.84 32.10
CA GLU A 228 32.24 -16.46 31.23
C GLU A 228 31.59 -17.22 30.06
N LYS A 229 30.56 -18.03 30.35
CA LYS A 229 29.75 -18.67 29.30
C LYS A 229 29.12 -17.64 28.36
N ILE A 230 28.57 -16.54 28.87
CA ILE A 230 27.97 -15.48 28.05
C ILE A 230 29.01 -14.81 27.14
N THR A 231 30.22 -14.53 27.65
CA THR A 231 31.31 -13.94 26.85
C THR A 231 31.79 -14.86 25.72
N LYS A 232 31.76 -16.20 25.93
CA LYS A 232 32.11 -17.19 24.90
C LYS A 232 31.18 -17.15 23.69
N TYR A 233 29.88 -16.91 23.90
CA TYR A 233 28.89 -16.85 22.82
C TYR A 233 28.65 -15.45 22.27
N THR A 234 29.23 -14.42 22.88
CA THR A 234 29.09 -13.02 22.44
C THR A 234 29.40 -12.78 20.95
N PRO A 235 30.48 -13.32 20.35
CA PRO A 235 30.71 -13.14 18.91
C PRO A 235 29.65 -13.82 18.05
N VAL A 236 29.18 -15.02 18.44
CA VAL A 236 28.12 -15.74 17.72
C VAL A 236 26.80 -14.96 17.76
N VAL A 237 26.44 -14.42 18.93
CA VAL A 237 25.26 -13.57 19.09
C VAL A 237 25.40 -12.32 18.22
N LYS A 238 26.55 -11.63 18.23
CA LYS A 238 26.77 -10.46 17.36
C LYS A 238 26.60 -10.79 15.87
N ILE A 239 27.09 -11.94 15.41
CA ILE A 239 26.93 -12.39 14.02
C ILE A 239 25.45 -12.61 13.71
N ILE A 240 24.73 -13.39 14.53
CA ILE A 240 23.30 -13.65 14.35
C ILE A 240 22.50 -12.34 14.32
N LEU A 241 22.79 -11.43 15.25
CA LEU A 241 22.16 -10.11 15.30
C LEU A 241 22.44 -9.30 14.05
N SER A 242 23.70 -9.20 13.62
CA SER A 242 24.06 -8.46 12.40
C SER A 242 23.40 -9.05 11.15
N TYR A 243 23.31 -10.38 11.07
CA TYR A 243 22.64 -11.07 9.98
C TYR A 243 21.16 -10.71 9.89
N PHE A 244 20.41 -10.80 11.01
CA PHE A 244 18.99 -10.47 11.02
C PHE A 244 18.72 -8.97 10.88
N GLN A 245 19.60 -8.11 11.41
CA GLN A 245 19.55 -6.67 11.19
C GLN A 245 19.71 -6.32 9.70
N VAL A 246 20.65 -6.93 8.99
CA VAL A 246 20.82 -6.70 7.54
C VAL A 246 19.65 -7.32 6.77
N THR A 247 19.30 -8.56 7.05
CA THR A 247 18.27 -9.30 6.30
C THR A 247 16.88 -8.67 6.43
N GLY A 248 16.53 -8.16 7.62
CA GLY A 248 15.25 -7.45 7.82
C GLY A 248 15.12 -6.17 6.99
N THR A 249 16.24 -5.60 6.54
CA THR A 249 16.26 -4.34 5.78
C THR A 249 16.26 -4.55 4.27
N LEU A 250 16.62 -5.74 3.80
CA LEU A 250 16.64 -6.08 2.38
C LEU A 250 15.27 -5.94 1.72
N GLY A 251 14.20 -6.30 2.42
CA GLY A 251 12.84 -6.21 1.89
C GLY A 251 12.44 -4.77 1.56
N LEU A 252 12.83 -3.83 2.43
CA LEU A 252 12.54 -2.41 2.28
C LEU A 252 13.41 -1.74 1.20
N VAL A 253 14.72 -2.07 1.17
CA VAL A 253 15.67 -1.46 0.21
C VAL A 253 15.45 -1.98 -1.21
N TYR A 254 15.33 -3.30 -1.37
CA TYR A 254 15.21 -3.93 -2.70
C TYR A 254 13.76 -4.11 -3.14
N GLY A 255 12.77 -3.77 -2.30
CA GLY A 255 11.35 -4.01 -2.60
C GLY A 255 10.99 -5.50 -2.69
N ILE A 256 11.81 -6.38 -2.10
CA ILE A 256 11.60 -7.82 -2.12
C ILE A 256 10.49 -8.17 -1.11
N ARG A 257 9.39 -8.75 -1.59
CA ARG A 257 8.36 -9.32 -0.72
C ARG A 257 8.79 -10.71 -0.28
N PHE A 258 9.16 -10.81 0.98
CA PHE A 258 9.41 -12.09 1.60
C PHE A 258 8.09 -12.81 1.90
N PRO A 259 8.04 -14.16 1.82
CA PRO A 259 6.90 -14.92 2.28
C PRO A 259 6.52 -14.56 3.72
N THR A 260 5.23 -14.59 4.04
CA THR A 260 4.67 -14.21 5.35
C THR A 260 5.37 -14.87 6.54
N ILE A 261 5.76 -16.13 6.42
CA ILE A 261 6.49 -16.86 7.48
C ILE A 261 7.85 -16.21 7.76
N PHE A 262 8.56 -15.81 6.71
CA PHE A 262 9.87 -15.18 6.83
C PHE A 262 9.75 -13.75 7.35
N SER A 263 8.75 -12.98 6.91
CA SER A 263 8.51 -11.63 7.43
C SER A 263 8.10 -11.63 8.90
N ILE A 264 7.33 -12.62 9.36
CA ILE A 264 7.00 -12.80 10.78
C ILE A 264 8.27 -13.03 11.61
N ILE A 265 9.11 -14.00 11.22
CA ILE A 265 10.32 -14.35 11.97
C ILE A 265 11.31 -13.17 11.98
N THR A 266 11.53 -12.55 10.82
CA THR A 266 12.43 -11.40 10.71
C THR A 266 11.91 -10.18 11.46
N ASN A 267 10.60 -9.90 11.49
CA ASN A 267 10.04 -8.81 12.27
C ASN A 267 10.10 -9.07 13.78
N ILE A 268 9.90 -10.31 14.24
CA ILE A 268 10.06 -10.65 15.67
C ILE A 268 11.52 -10.47 16.10
N ILE A 269 12.46 -11.03 15.33
CA ILE A 269 13.88 -10.99 15.69
C ILE A 269 14.44 -9.57 15.51
N SER A 270 14.13 -8.88 14.42
CA SER A 270 14.57 -7.49 14.24
C SER A 270 13.90 -6.58 15.26
N GLY A 271 12.61 -6.73 15.57
CA GLY A 271 11.91 -5.94 16.59
C GLY A 271 12.53 -6.07 17.98
N LEU A 272 12.93 -7.30 18.37
CA LEU A 272 13.58 -7.57 19.66
C LEU A 272 14.99 -6.99 19.78
N PHE A 273 15.75 -6.94 18.69
CA PHE A 273 17.20 -6.68 18.75
C PHE A 273 17.70 -5.45 18.00
N SER A 274 16.93 -4.89 17.08
CA SER A 274 17.33 -3.66 16.36
C SER A 274 17.06 -2.38 17.16
N LEU A 275 16.43 -2.47 18.35
CA LEU A 275 15.88 -1.32 19.07
C LEU A 275 15.24 -0.32 18.09
N ASN A 276 14.51 -0.84 17.08
CA ASN A 276 13.74 0.00 16.19
C ASN A 276 12.64 0.60 17.05
N LEU A 277 12.92 1.80 17.56
CA LEU A 277 12.08 2.51 18.53
C LEU A 277 10.63 2.57 18.04
N PHE A 278 10.41 2.55 16.73
CA PHE A 278 9.10 2.68 16.07
C PHE A 278 8.34 1.37 15.85
N VAL A 279 8.96 0.19 16.00
CA VAL A 279 8.19 -1.07 16.11
C VAL A 279 7.50 -1.14 17.48
N VAL A 280 8.02 -0.39 18.46
CA VAL A 280 7.51 -0.33 19.84
C VAL A 280 6.79 1.00 20.15
N MET A 281 7.05 2.06 19.38
CA MET A 281 6.61 3.44 19.67
C MET A 281 6.00 4.13 18.45
N PRO A 282 4.67 4.31 18.38
CA PRO A 282 4.03 5.10 17.34
C PRO A 282 4.22 6.60 17.64
N LEU A 283 5.43 7.13 17.39
CA LEU A 283 5.76 8.56 17.59
C LEU A 283 4.90 9.50 16.73
N GLY A 284 4.26 9.00 15.67
CA GLY A 284 3.27 9.73 14.89
C GLY A 284 2.02 10.13 15.70
N CYS A 285 1.78 9.52 16.86
CA CYS A 285 0.65 9.87 17.72
C CYS A 285 0.94 10.99 18.72
N THR A 286 2.19 11.28 19.05
CA THR A 286 2.56 12.25 20.09
C THR A 286 3.06 13.57 19.52
N MET A 287 3.57 13.56 18.29
CA MET A 287 3.87 14.78 17.56
C MET A 287 3.17 14.73 16.19
N PRO A 288 2.46 15.79 15.77
CA PRO A 288 1.89 15.90 14.42
C PRO A 288 2.98 16.15 13.36
N ALA A 289 4.17 15.62 13.60
CA ALA A 289 5.37 16.03 12.94
C ALA A 289 5.66 15.04 11.82
N GLY A 290 5.52 15.51 10.58
CA GLY A 290 5.69 14.69 9.38
C GLY A 290 7.04 13.98 9.29
N HIS A 291 7.24 13.25 8.19
CA HIS A 291 8.41 12.42 7.88
C HIS A 291 9.76 13.00 8.39
N TYR A 292 9.98 14.30 8.18
CA TYR A 292 11.20 15.01 8.55
C TYR A 292 11.50 15.08 10.05
N ALA A 293 10.48 15.22 10.90
CA ALA A 293 10.70 15.30 12.34
C ALA A 293 11.07 13.94 12.94
N SER A 294 10.46 12.87 12.40
CA SER A 294 10.86 11.50 12.71
C SER A 294 12.32 11.26 12.31
N LEU A 295 12.72 11.68 11.10
CA LEU A 295 14.10 11.59 10.63
C LEU A 295 15.10 12.35 11.53
N LEU A 296 14.74 13.57 11.96
CA LEU A 296 15.57 14.36 12.89
C LEU A 296 15.70 13.68 14.26
N LEU A 297 14.63 13.14 14.83
CA LEU A 297 14.69 12.38 16.09
C LEU A 297 15.59 11.15 15.97
N TYR A 298 15.45 10.38 14.89
CA TYR A 298 16.27 9.20 14.63
C TYR A 298 17.76 9.49 14.50
N THR A 299 18.12 10.66 13.98
CA THR A 299 19.53 11.04 13.77
C THR A 299 20.13 11.76 14.98
N ILE A 300 19.36 12.62 15.65
CA ILE A 300 19.85 13.44 16.78
C ILE A 300 19.94 12.64 18.07
N VAL A 301 18.95 11.79 18.39
CA VAL A 301 18.91 11.06 19.68
C VAL A 301 20.16 10.20 19.88
N PRO A 302 20.62 9.39 18.91
CA PRO A 302 21.85 8.63 19.06
C PRO A 302 23.06 9.53 19.26
N ILE A 303 23.17 10.64 18.52
CA ILE A 303 24.28 11.59 18.64
C ILE A 303 24.32 12.17 20.06
N VAL A 304 23.19 12.68 20.56
CA VAL A 304 23.10 13.23 21.93
C VAL A 304 23.51 12.18 22.96
N LEU A 305 23.04 10.94 22.81
CA LEU A 305 23.32 9.87 23.76
C LEU A 305 24.79 9.43 23.72
N THR A 306 25.44 9.46 22.55
CA THR A 306 26.90 9.26 22.43
C THR A 306 27.70 10.39 23.08
N VAL A 307 27.29 11.65 22.91
CA VAL A 307 27.93 12.82 23.55
C VAL A 307 27.81 12.73 25.07
N ILE A 308 26.65 12.33 25.59
CA ILE A 308 26.44 12.14 27.04
C ILE A 308 27.36 11.04 27.58
N LEU A 309 27.41 9.86 26.93
CA LEU A 309 28.26 8.76 27.41
C LEU A 309 29.75 9.10 27.38
N LEU A 310 30.22 9.74 26.31
CA LEU A 310 31.61 10.16 26.19
C LEU A 310 31.93 11.32 27.15
N GLY A 311 30.98 12.23 27.35
CA GLY A 311 31.07 13.32 28.33
C GLY A 311 31.19 12.80 29.76
N ILE A 312 30.36 11.83 30.16
CA ILE A 312 30.45 11.18 31.48
C ILE A 312 31.80 10.47 31.62
N ARG A 313 32.27 9.76 30.58
CA ARG A 313 33.60 9.12 30.60
C ARG A 313 34.74 10.12 30.74
N TYR A 314 34.63 11.32 30.17
CA TYR A 314 35.65 12.36 30.26
C TYR A 314 35.61 13.09 31.61
N ALA A 315 34.42 13.33 32.15
CA ALA A 315 34.22 13.97 33.46
C ALA A 315 34.66 13.06 34.63
N LEU A 316 34.66 11.74 34.44
CA LEU A 316 35.11 10.79 35.45
C LEU A 316 36.65 10.82 35.63
N PRO A 317 37.15 11.03 36.86
CA PRO A 317 38.59 11.03 37.14
C PRO A 317 39.25 9.66 36.91
N GLU A 318 40.58 9.65 36.70
CA GLU A 318 41.39 8.46 36.40
C GLU A 318 41.26 7.34 37.46
N GLU A 319 40.92 7.65 38.70
CA GLU A 319 40.64 6.67 39.76
C GLU A 319 39.53 5.67 39.38
N TYR A 320 38.59 6.06 38.52
CA TYR A 320 37.47 5.22 38.09
C TYR A 320 37.72 4.52 36.74
N LYS A 321 38.95 4.06 36.49
CA LYS A 321 39.36 3.41 35.23
C LYS A 321 38.43 2.25 34.79
N ASN A 322 37.94 1.45 35.74
CA ASN A 322 37.00 0.36 35.44
C ASN A 322 35.65 0.87 34.89
N ILE A 323 35.11 1.96 35.47
CA ILE A 323 33.84 2.56 35.05
C ILE A 323 34.01 3.21 33.68
N ARG A 324 35.13 3.91 33.43
CA ARG A 324 35.44 4.48 32.11
C ARG A 324 35.49 3.42 31.01
N THR A 325 36.09 2.25 31.28
CA THR A 325 36.13 1.12 30.33
C THR A 325 34.73 0.56 30.08
N LYS A 326 33.93 0.35 31.14
CA LYS A 326 32.55 -0.13 31.00
C LYS A 326 31.64 0.83 30.23
N LEU A 327 31.76 2.13 30.47
CA LEU A 327 31.03 3.16 29.70
C LEU A 327 31.37 3.12 28.21
N PHE A 328 32.62 2.86 27.86
CA PHE A 328 33.04 2.74 26.46
C PHE A 328 32.58 1.44 25.81
N GLU A 329 32.58 0.32 26.54
CA GLU A 329 31.97 -0.93 26.08
C GLU A 329 30.46 -0.75 25.80
N VAL A 330 29.74 -0.06 26.68
CA VAL A 330 28.31 0.26 26.49
C VAL A 330 28.10 1.18 25.29
N PHE A 331 28.94 2.21 25.11
CA PHE A 331 28.91 3.08 23.93
C PHE A 331 29.07 2.29 22.62
N LEU A 332 30.05 1.39 22.54
CA LEU A 332 30.28 0.56 21.36
C LEU A 332 29.10 -0.40 21.10
N ALA A 333 28.58 -1.03 22.15
CA ALA A 333 27.44 -1.94 22.06
C ALA A 333 26.18 -1.21 21.57
N MET A 334 25.90 -0.03 22.13
CA MET A 334 24.75 0.79 21.72
C MET A 334 24.89 1.27 20.27
N THR A 335 26.06 1.77 19.88
CA THR A 335 26.30 2.23 18.50
C THR A 335 26.08 1.08 17.51
N PHE A 336 26.54 -0.13 17.85
CA PHE A 336 26.31 -1.33 17.05
C PHE A 336 24.82 -1.66 16.88
N VAL A 337 24.01 -1.50 17.94
CA VAL A 337 22.57 -1.79 17.86
C VAL A 337 21.80 -0.71 17.08
N ILE A 338 22.16 0.56 17.25
CA ILE A 338 21.41 1.68 16.67
C ILE A 338 21.76 1.93 15.19
N LEU A 339 23.01 1.69 14.78
CA LEU A 339 23.53 2.03 13.46
C LEU A 339 22.68 1.48 12.29
N PRO A 340 22.23 0.20 12.29
CA PRO A 340 21.40 -0.32 11.21
C PRO A 340 20.05 0.40 11.13
N GLY A 341 19.38 0.65 12.25
CA GLY A 341 18.07 1.30 12.27
C GLY A 341 18.11 2.73 11.72
N VAL A 342 19.12 3.50 12.12
CA VAL A 342 19.33 4.88 11.63
C VAL A 342 19.67 4.88 10.13
N SER A 343 20.58 3.99 9.72
CA SER A 343 20.99 3.89 8.32
C SER A 343 19.80 3.57 7.41
N VAL A 344 18.97 2.62 7.82
CA VAL A 344 17.77 2.24 7.06
C VAL A 344 16.82 3.41 6.93
N LYS A 345 16.55 4.15 8.01
CA LYS A 345 15.68 5.32 7.93
C LYS A 345 16.23 6.37 6.98
N ILE A 346 17.52 6.72 7.07
CA ILE A 346 18.15 7.68 6.16
C ILE A 346 18.07 7.22 4.71
N PHE A 347 18.47 5.97 4.40
CA PHE A 347 18.47 5.48 3.01
C PHE A 347 17.05 5.32 2.45
N SER A 348 16.08 5.02 3.31
CA SER A 348 14.69 4.91 2.93
C SER A 348 14.10 6.26 2.51
N THR A 349 14.56 7.37 3.10
CA THR A 349 14.14 8.75 2.74
C THR A 349 14.53 9.15 1.31
N PHE A 350 15.45 8.43 0.65
CA PHE A 350 15.84 8.71 -0.73
C PHE A 350 15.25 7.74 -1.75
N ALA A 351 14.47 6.75 -1.29
CA ALA A 351 13.89 5.76 -2.17
C ALA A 351 12.59 6.29 -2.78
N CYS A 352 12.68 6.88 -3.97
CA CYS A 352 11.51 7.29 -4.75
C CYS A 352 10.99 6.16 -5.64
N GLN A 353 9.68 6.03 -5.73
CA GLN A 353 9.00 5.28 -6.76
C GLN A 353 8.32 6.26 -7.72
N LYS A 354 8.57 6.08 -9.01
CA LYS A 354 7.87 6.80 -10.07
C LYS A 354 6.57 6.07 -10.38
N PHE A 355 5.49 6.83 -10.53
CA PHE A 355 4.19 6.32 -10.94
C PHE A 355 3.85 6.83 -12.34
N ASP A 356 2.97 6.13 -13.04
CA ASP A 356 2.46 6.58 -14.34
C ASP A 356 1.54 7.81 -14.23
N GLY A 357 1.32 8.44 -15.38
CA GLY A 357 0.63 9.73 -15.50
C GLY A 357 1.42 10.89 -14.88
N ASP A 358 0.85 12.09 -14.91
CA ASP A 358 1.43 13.28 -14.25
C ASP A 358 1.40 13.20 -12.70
N TYR A 359 1.22 11.99 -12.14
CA TYR A 359 1.13 11.73 -10.71
C TYR A 359 2.47 11.96 -9.98
N GLY A 360 3.59 11.86 -10.70
CA GLY A 360 4.90 12.25 -10.19
C GLY A 360 5.64 11.11 -9.47
N SER A 361 6.48 11.47 -8.49
CA SER A 361 7.34 10.55 -7.75
C SER A 361 7.06 10.66 -6.26
N TYR A 362 6.81 9.52 -5.60
CA TYR A 362 6.59 9.47 -4.15
C TYR A 362 7.69 8.70 -3.44
N LEU A 363 7.93 9.06 -2.18
CA LEU A 363 8.82 8.32 -1.29
C LEU A 363 8.18 6.98 -0.94
N LYS A 364 8.94 5.88 -1.00
CA LYS A 364 8.47 4.53 -0.62
C LYS A 364 8.09 4.38 0.87
N VAL A 365 8.29 5.42 1.66
CA VAL A 365 8.31 5.39 3.14
C VAL A 365 7.46 6.50 3.74
N ASP A 366 6.78 7.29 2.91
CA ASP A 366 5.76 8.21 3.40
C ASP A 366 4.51 7.47 3.84
#